data_AF-Q8ZST2-F1
#
_entry.id   AF-Q8ZST2-F1
#
_cell.length_a   1.000
_cell.length_b   1.000
_cell.length_c   1.000
_cell.angle_alpha   90.00
_cell.angle_beta   90.00
_cell.angle_gamma   90.00
#
_symmetry.space_group_name_H-M   'P 1'
#
loop_
_entity.id
_entity.type
_entity.pdbx_description
1 polymer ?
#
loop_
_entity_poly.entity_id
_entity_poly.type
_entity_poly.pdbx_seq_one_letter_code
_entity_poly.pdbx_strand_id
1 'polypeptide(L)'
;MGKDVVYAVIAIIGIVVGALAFTYQPGVEVRTKTEVISTTVTESPVTTTRQPVTVTGTTPIGQQPTPSIKISYNEQLAQKGVQLFKELACNACHTVKGAGIEVGGNIGPDLSKTLLGNVGVEKGTAGGPIMLEYFEKNGLTNPAANLDKAAQLVAKFLTEGDKDLAPTMFTQTEAFKKTYGDKWATEYVPALVEMFKMALARSQS
;
A
#
# COMPACT_ATOMS: atom_id res chain seq x y z
N MET A 1 -57.70 17.35 -21.79
CA MET A 1 -56.58 16.44 -21.49
C MET A 1 -57.18 15.11 -21.08
N GLY A 2 -56.92 14.03 -21.82
CA GLY A 2 -57.53 12.71 -21.55
C GLY A 2 -57.05 12.15 -20.21
N LYS A 3 -57.91 11.42 -19.50
CA LYS A 3 -57.61 10.85 -18.17
C LYS A 3 -56.36 9.95 -18.25
N ASP A 4 -56.11 9.34 -19.40
CA ASP A 4 -54.96 8.49 -19.69
C ASP A 4 -53.63 9.26 -19.69
N VAL A 5 -53.64 10.52 -20.15
CA VAL A 5 -52.47 11.41 -20.11
C VAL A 5 -52.16 11.84 -18.68
N VAL A 6 -53.20 12.03 -17.86
CA VAL A 6 -53.04 12.37 -16.44
C VAL A 6 -52.44 11.21 -15.66
N TYR A 7 -52.89 9.98 -15.91
CA TYR A 7 -52.31 8.79 -15.26
C TYR A 7 -50.86 8.52 -15.68
N ALA A 8 -50.53 8.71 -16.96
CA ALA A 8 -49.16 8.56 -17.45
C ALA A 8 -48.20 9.58 -16.80
N VAL A 9 -48.62 10.84 -16.65
CA VAL A 9 -47.82 11.88 -15.99
C VAL A 9 -47.66 11.58 -14.49
N ILE A 10 -48.71 11.14 -13.80
CA ILE A 10 -48.62 10.77 -12.37
C ILE A 10 -47.68 9.57 -12.17
N ALA A 11 -47.74 8.57 -13.04
CA ALA A 11 -46.86 7.39 -12.95
C ALA A 11 -45.38 7.76 -13.14
N ILE A 12 -45.06 8.62 -14.10
CA ILE A 12 -43.68 9.08 -14.35
C ILE A 12 -43.17 9.92 -13.18
N ILE A 13 -43.98 10.82 -12.65
CA ILE A 13 -43.61 11.62 -11.46
C ILE A 13 -43.37 10.71 -10.25
N GLY A 14 -44.20 9.69 -10.04
CA GLY A 14 -44.03 8.72 -8.95
C GLY A 14 -42.71 7.94 -9.04
N ILE A 15 -42.30 7.53 -10.24
CA ILE A 15 -41.02 6.81 -10.46
C ILE A 15 -39.82 7.74 -10.21
N VAL A 16 -39.88 8.99 -10.66
CA VAL A 16 -38.80 9.97 -10.47
C VAL A 16 -38.64 10.35 -8.99
N VAL A 17 -39.75 10.56 -8.27
CA VAL A 17 -39.73 10.86 -6.83
C VAL A 17 -39.25 9.65 -6.01
N GLY A 18 -39.66 8.44 -6.39
CA GLY A 18 -39.19 7.20 -5.75
C GLY A 18 -37.69 6.96 -5.91
N ALA A 19 -37.12 7.26 -7.10
CA ALA A 19 -35.69 7.12 -7.35
C ALA A 19 -34.84 8.17 -6.61
N LEU A 20 -35.35 9.39 -6.43
CA LEU A 20 -34.66 10.44 -5.66
C LEU A 20 -34.69 10.20 -4.15
N ALA A 21 -35.72 9.51 -3.62
CA ALA A 21 -35.79 9.17 -2.20
C ALA A 21 -34.82 8.04 -1.79
N PHE A 22 -34.40 7.17 -2.71
CA PHE A 22 -33.49 6.04 -2.41
C PHE A 22 -32.01 6.43 -2.33
N THR A 23 -31.64 7.61 -2.83
CA THR A 23 -30.24 8.10 -2.83
C THR A 23 -29.97 9.15 -1.75
N TYR A 24 -30.97 9.52 -0.96
CA TYR A 24 -30.83 10.49 0.12
C TYR A 24 -30.80 9.80 1.49
N GLN A 25 -29.61 9.40 1.93
CA GLN A 25 -29.34 9.13 3.34
C GLN A 25 -28.77 10.40 3.98
N PRO A 26 -29.57 11.18 4.74
CA PRO A 26 -29.01 12.26 5.54
C PRO A 26 -28.04 11.67 6.56
N GLY A 27 -26.86 12.28 6.68
CA GLY A 27 -25.72 11.76 7.44
C GLY A 27 -26.10 11.26 8.82
N VAL A 28 -25.82 9.98 9.08
CA VAL A 28 -25.73 9.45 10.43
C VAL A 28 -24.50 10.08 11.06
N GLU A 29 -24.73 11.17 11.78
CA GLU A 29 -23.75 11.77 12.67
C GLU A 29 -23.46 10.75 13.77
N VAL A 30 -22.35 10.02 13.65
CA VAL A 30 -21.87 9.14 14.72
C VAL A 30 -21.40 10.05 15.85
N ARG A 31 -22.31 10.37 16.77
CA ARG A 31 -21.94 10.93 18.07
C ARG A 31 -21.24 9.83 18.88
N THR A 32 -19.92 9.78 18.80
CA THR A 32 -19.11 8.98 19.72
C THR A 32 -19.27 9.58 21.12
N LYS A 33 -20.19 9.04 21.92
CA LYS A 33 -20.22 9.28 23.36
C LYS A 33 -19.04 8.51 23.96
N THR A 34 -17.92 9.18 24.15
CA THR A 34 -16.82 8.64 24.94
C THR A 34 -17.26 8.60 26.41
N GLU A 35 -17.83 7.47 26.84
CA GLU A 35 -17.89 7.14 28.26
C GLU A 35 -16.53 6.53 28.65
N VAL A 36 -15.74 7.33 29.36
CA VAL A 36 -14.54 6.84 30.04
C VAL A 36 -14.99 6.03 31.23
N ILE A 37 -15.15 4.72 31.05
CA ILE A 37 -15.28 3.79 32.19
C ILE A 37 -13.88 3.65 32.78
N SER A 38 -13.64 4.40 33.85
CA SER A 38 -12.43 4.28 34.67
C SER A 38 -12.49 2.96 35.43
N THR A 39 -11.92 1.90 34.86
CA THR A 39 -11.62 0.68 35.61
C THR A 39 -10.35 0.93 36.40
N THR A 40 -10.49 1.19 37.69
CA THR A 40 -9.38 1.25 38.65
C THR A 40 -8.69 -0.10 38.71
N VAL A 41 -7.49 -0.20 38.13
CA VAL A 41 -6.57 -1.31 38.40
C VAL A 41 -5.82 -0.95 39.68
N THR A 42 -6.12 -1.66 40.76
CA THR A 42 -5.38 -1.60 42.01
C THR A 42 -4.03 -2.30 41.80
N GLU A 43 -3.00 -1.54 41.43
CA GLU A 43 -1.61 -1.98 41.61
C GLU A 43 -1.11 -1.49 42.97
N SER A 44 -0.75 -2.44 43.82
CA SER A 44 -0.12 -2.22 45.12
C SER A 44 1.19 -1.43 44.98
N PRO A 45 1.53 -0.55 45.93
CA PRO A 45 2.70 0.30 45.81
C PRO A 45 3.98 -0.49 46.08
N VAL A 46 4.84 -0.62 45.06
CA VAL A 46 6.26 -0.90 45.29
C VAL A 46 6.98 0.43 45.39
N THR A 47 7.33 0.80 46.63
CA THR A 47 8.22 1.90 46.94
C THR A 47 9.60 1.62 46.36
N THR A 48 10.08 2.45 45.43
CA THR A 48 11.50 2.50 45.07
C THR A 48 11.97 3.95 45.09
N THR A 49 12.78 4.24 46.09
CA THR A 49 13.48 5.49 46.39
C THR A 49 14.31 5.96 45.20
N ARG A 50 14.05 7.19 44.69
CA ARG A 50 14.94 7.89 43.75
C ARG A 50 16.18 8.38 44.49
N GLN A 51 17.37 7.93 44.07
CA GLN A 51 18.62 8.64 44.32
C GLN A 51 19.03 9.38 43.05
N PRO A 52 19.52 10.63 43.14
CA PRO A 52 20.08 11.34 42.00
C PRO A 52 21.51 10.84 41.77
N VAL A 53 21.76 10.19 40.63
CA VAL A 53 23.11 9.89 40.17
C VAL A 53 23.46 10.88 39.08
N THR A 54 24.36 11.81 39.39
CA THR A 54 25.04 12.65 38.42
C THR A 54 25.93 11.73 37.57
N VAL A 55 25.60 11.54 36.30
CA VAL A 55 26.51 10.90 35.33
C VAL A 55 27.11 12.01 34.46
N THR A 56 28.38 12.26 34.74
CA THR A 56 29.32 13.04 33.93
C THR A 56 29.52 12.37 32.57
N GLY A 57 29.31 13.14 31.50
CA GLY A 57 29.96 12.98 30.20
C GLY A 57 29.83 11.61 29.49
N THR A 58 28.88 11.50 28.57
CA THR A 58 29.04 10.63 27.41
C THR A 58 28.61 11.40 26.17
N THR A 59 29.56 11.56 25.27
CA THR A 59 29.47 12.15 23.93
C THR A 59 28.14 11.78 23.25
N PRO A 60 27.41 12.72 22.63
CA PRO A 60 26.28 12.37 21.80
C PRO A 60 26.81 11.48 20.67
N ILE A 61 26.32 10.24 20.60
CA ILE A 61 26.39 9.44 19.38
C ILE A 61 25.63 10.28 18.35
N GLY A 62 26.39 10.97 17.50
CA GLY A 62 25.83 11.72 16.40
C GLY A 62 24.88 10.82 15.63
N GLN A 63 23.72 11.34 15.27
CA GLN A 63 22.86 10.76 14.25
C GLN A 63 23.76 10.46 13.05
N GLN A 64 24.17 9.21 12.91
CA GLN A 64 24.83 8.74 11.72
C GLN A 64 23.76 8.89 10.63
N PRO A 65 23.99 9.71 9.59
CA PRO A 65 23.00 9.87 8.53
C PRO A 65 22.70 8.48 8.00
N THR A 66 21.42 8.09 8.00
CA THR A 66 20.99 6.92 7.21
C THR A 66 21.55 7.14 5.81
N PRO A 67 22.24 6.16 5.20
CA PRO A 67 22.76 6.33 3.85
C PRO A 67 21.59 6.77 2.96
N SER A 68 21.67 7.99 2.44
CA SER A 68 20.65 8.53 1.56
C SER A 68 20.74 7.73 0.26
N ILE A 69 19.88 6.72 0.14
CA ILE A 69 19.78 5.88 -1.05
C ILE A 69 19.36 6.79 -2.21
N LYS A 70 20.26 7.04 -3.16
CA LYS A 70 19.99 7.83 -4.36
C LYS A 70 19.58 6.90 -5.49
N ILE A 71 18.30 6.93 -5.85
CA ILE A 71 17.74 6.22 -7.01
C ILE A 71 17.07 7.22 -7.94
N SER A 72 17.37 7.14 -9.24
CA SER A 72 16.74 7.96 -10.27
C SER A 72 15.51 7.25 -10.82
N TYR A 73 14.49 8.01 -11.20
CA TYR A 73 13.27 7.50 -11.82
C TYR A 73 12.70 8.50 -12.82
N ASN A 74 11.90 8.02 -13.75
CA ASN A 74 11.13 8.84 -14.68
C ASN A 74 9.80 9.25 -14.00
N GLU A 75 9.65 10.54 -13.65
CA GLU A 75 8.48 11.04 -12.92
C GLU A 75 7.17 10.79 -13.69
N GLN A 76 7.11 11.06 -15.00
CA GLN A 76 5.90 10.87 -15.78
C GLN A 76 5.46 9.39 -15.78
N LEU A 77 6.42 8.49 -15.97
CA LEU A 77 6.16 7.06 -16.00
C LEU A 77 5.81 6.52 -14.60
N ALA A 78 6.44 7.04 -13.55
CA ALA A 78 6.09 6.74 -12.16
C ALA A 78 4.66 7.17 -11.81
N GLN A 79 4.22 8.35 -12.26
CA GLN A 79 2.84 8.82 -12.08
C GLN A 79 1.83 7.95 -12.85
N LYS A 80 2.17 7.51 -14.08
CA LYS A 80 1.39 6.49 -14.80
C LYS A 80 1.30 5.20 -13.96
N GLY A 81 2.40 4.78 -13.33
CA GLY A 81 2.42 3.63 -12.44
C GLY A 81 1.47 3.76 -11.25
N VAL A 82 1.40 4.94 -10.63
CA VAL A 82 0.43 5.21 -9.53
C VAL A 82 -1.01 5.05 -9.99
N GLN A 83 -1.34 5.54 -11.19
CA GLN A 83 -2.67 5.39 -11.77
C GLN A 83 -2.98 3.91 -12.04
N LEU A 84 -2.07 3.22 -12.73
CA LEU A 84 -2.22 1.79 -13.03
C LEU A 84 -2.35 0.94 -11.77
N PHE A 85 -1.60 1.23 -10.71
CA PHE A 85 -1.70 0.49 -9.45
C PHE A 85 -3.11 0.55 -8.84
N LYS A 86 -3.81 1.68 -9.01
CA LYS A 86 -5.20 1.86 -8.58
C LYS A 86 -6.18 1.23 -9.55
N GLU A 87 -6.00 1.42 -10.85
CA GLU A 87 -6.87 0.87 -11.90
C GLU A 87 -6.88 -0.66 -11.92
N LEU A 88 -5.72 -1.28 -11.66
CA LEU A 88 -5.57 -2.73 -11.52
C LEU A 88 -6.02 -3.26 -10.14
N ALA A 89 -6.52 -2.38 -9.27
CA ALA A 89 -6.92 -2.67 -7.90
C ALA A 89 -5.82 -3.32 -7.03
N CYS A 90 -4.53 -3.07 -7.32
CA CYS A 90 -3.43 -3.53 -6.46
C CYS A 90 -3.53 -2.91 -5.05
N ASN A 91 -4.10 -1.70 -4.96
CA ASN A 91 -4.37 -1.00 -3.71
C ASN A 91 -5.51 -1.60 -2.88
N ALA A 92 -6.26 -2.59 -3.40
CA ALA A 92 -7.21 -3.34 -2.59
C ALA A 92 -6.50 -4.18 -1.51
N CYS A 93 -5.30 -4.66 -1.82
CA CYS A 93 -4.52 -5.49 -0.90
C CYS A 93 -3.31 -4.76 -0.32
N HIS A 94 -2.62 -3.94 -1.13
CA HIS A 94 -1.32 -3.34 -0.78
C HIS A 94 -1.40 -1.83 -0.56
N THR A 95 -0.50 -1.30 0.24
CA THR A 95 -0.20 0.14 0.24
C THR A 95 1.10 0.41 -0.53
N VAL A 96 1.28 1.66 -0.93
CA VAL A 96 2.56 2.20 -1.42
C VAL A 96 2.69 3.62 -0.84
N LYS A 97 2.95 3.70 0.46
CA LYS A 97 3.01 4.97 1.20
C LYS A 97 3.98 5.99 0.59
N GLY A 98 5.15 5.55 0.16
CA GLY A 98 6.13 6.40 -0.55
C GLY A 98 5.64 6.97 -1.88
N ALA A 99 4.56 6.42 -2.45
CA ALA A 99 3.87 6.95 -3.62
C ALA A 99 2.52 7.60 -3.29
N GLY A 100 2.20 7.80 -2.01
CA GLY A 100 0.93 8.39 -1.56
C GLY A 100 -0.28 7.46 -1.68
N ILE A 101 -0.08 6.13 -1.73
CA ILE A 101 -1.15 5.14 -1.76
C ILE A 101 -1.31 4.56 -0.35
N GLU A 102 -2.23 5.15 0.43
CA GLU A 102 -2.37 4.86 1.87
C GLU A 102 -3.49 3.86 2.19
N VAL A 103 -4.42 3.64 1.26
CA VAL A 103 -5.51 2.67 1.41
C VAL A 103 -5.07 1.32 0.85
N GLY A 104 -5.28 0.28 1.64
CA GLY A 104 -4.76 -1.08 1.43
C GLY A 104 -3.99 -1.55 2.66
N GLY A 105 -3.23 -2.64 2.58
CA GLY A 105 -2.24 -2.99 3.61
C GLY A 105 -2.68 -4.03 4.65
N ASN A 106 -3.98 -4.32 4.75
CA ASN A 106 -4.50 -5.33 5.69
C ASN A 106 -4.30 -6.77 5.20
N ILE A 107 -4.02 -6.95 3.90
CA ILE A 107 -3.84 -8.26 3.26
C ILE A 107 -2.39 -8.41 2.81
N GLY A 108 -1.91 -7.47 1.99
CA GLY A 108 -0.55 -7.42 1.51
C GLY A 108 0.26 -6.32 2.19
N PRO A 109 1.60 -6.44 2.26
CA PRO A 109 2.47 -5.43 2.87
C PRO A 109 2.47 -4.09 2.13
N ASP A 110 3.05 -3.07 2.79
CA ASP A 110 3.45 -1.83 2.11
C ASP A 110 4.60 -2.12 1.14
N LEU A 111 4.42 -1.75 -0.12
CA LEU A 111 5.38 -2.03 -1.19
C LEU A 111 6.37 -0.88 -1.43
N SER A 112 6.33 0.18 -0.62
CA SER A 112 7.24 1.34 -0.76
C SER A 112 8.72 0.98 -0.81
N LYS A 113 9.12 -0.11 -0.14
CA LYS A 113 10.51 -0.57 -0.04
C LYS A 113 10.79 -1.87 -0.82
N THR A 114 9.96 -2.18 -1.82
CA THR A 114 10.09 -3.42 -2.63
C THR A 114 11.48 -3.60 -3.21
N LEU A 115 12.12 -2.52 -3.67
CA LEU A 115 13.47 -2.56 -4.25
C LEU A 115 14.57 -2.88 -3.23
N LEU A 116 14.29 -2.80 -1.93
CA LEU A 116 15.21 -3.22 -0.88
C LEU A 116 14.99 -4.68 -0.47
N GLY A 117 13.98 -5.36 -1.02
CA GLY A 117 13.56 -6.72 -0.61
C GLY A 117 12.81 -6.76 0.73
N ASN A 118 12.86 -5.67 1.50
CA ASN A 118 12.30 -5.55 2.84
C ASN A 118 10.80 -5.22 2.82
N VAL A 119 9.99 -6.07 2.18
CA VAL A 119 8.51 -5.98 2.19
C VAL A 119 7.94 -7.24 2.82
N GLY A 120 6.91 -7.11 3.67
CA GLY A 120 6.27 -8.28 4.30
C GLY A 120 7.01 -8.83 5.52
N VAL A 121 7.89 -8.03 6.12
CA VAL A 121 8.59 -8.37 7.37
C VAL A 121 7.87 -7.83 8.61
N GLU A 122 6.85 -6.99 8.42
CA GLU A 122 5.98 -6.52 9.49
C GLU A 122 5.02 -7.62 10.00
N LYS A 123 4.75 -7.59 11.31
CA LYS A 123 3.87 -8.58 11.96
C LYS A 123 2.43 -8.44 11.42
N GLY A 124 1.91 -9.50 10.82
CA GLY A 124 0.50 -9.59 10.37
C GLY A 124 0.29 -9.51 8.85
N THR A 125 1.35 -9.33 8.04
CA THR A 125 1.24 -9.43 6.58
C THR A 125 1.36 -10.87 6.12
N ALA A 126 0.46 -11.30 5.22
CA ALA A 126 0.53 -12.62 4.61
C ALA A 126 1.72 -12.68 3.63
N GLY A 127 2.57 -13.71 3.76
CA GLY A 127 3.56 -14.07 2.74
C GLY A 127 5.03 -14.07 3.18
N GLY A 128 5.42 -13.41 4.26
CA GLY A 128 6.85 -13.32 4.64
C GLY A 128 7.68 -12.52 3.63
N PRO A 129 9.03 -12.60 3.67
CA PRO A 129 9.93 -11.76 2.88
C PRO A 129 10.09 -12.24 1.42
N ILE A 130 8.98 -12.54 0.73
CA ILE A 130 8.94 -13.11 -0.63
C ILE A 130 9.90 -12.41 -1.61
N MET A 131 9.92 -11.08 -1.60
CA MET A 131 10.75 -10.33 -2.54
C MET A 131 12.24 -10.47 -2.27
N LEU A 132 12.65 -10.57 -1.00
CA LEU A 132 14.04 -10.83 -0.66
C LEU A 132 14.44 -12.24 -1.09
N GLU A 133 13.61 -13.25 -0.81
CA GLU A 133 13.85 -14.63 -1.26
C GLU A 133 13.91 -14.74 -2.79
N TYR A 134 13.03 -14.02 -3.50
CA TYR A 134 13.07 -13.94 -4.96
C TYR A 134 14.36 -13.29 -5.46
N PHE A 135 14.83 -12.21 -4.82
CA PHE A 135 16.09 -11.58 -5.18
C PHE A 135 17.30 -12.50 -4.96
N GLU A 136 17.36 -13.19 -3.82
CA GLU A 136 18.42 -14.16 -3.51
C GLU A 136 18.43 -15.32 -4.52
N LYS A 137 17.26 -15.89 -4.84
CA LYS A 137 17.08 -16.92 -5.88
C LYS A 137 17.61 -16.47 -7.26
N ASN A 138 17.57 -15.17 -7.54
CA ASN A 138 18.08 -14.57 -8.79
C ASN A 138 19.46 -13.88 -8.61
N GLY A 139 20.18 -14.23 -7.55
CA GLY A 139 21.58 -13.82 -7.33
C GLY A 139 21.75 -12.37 -6.87
N LEU A 140 20.81 -11.80 -6.13
CA LEU A 140 20.90 -10.49 -5.50
C LEU A 140 20.66 -10.60 -3.98
N THR A 141 21.75 -10.78 -3.22
CA THR A 141 21.71 -10.95 -1.75
C THR A 141 21.73 -9.63 -0.98
N ASN A 142 22.17 -8.54 -1.61
CA ASN A 142 22.11 -7.19 -1.04
C ASN A 142 21.47 -6.23 -2.05
N PRO A 143 20.14 -6.09 -2.04
CA PRO A 143 19.42 -5.24 -3.00
C PRO A 143 19.84 -3.76 -2.92
N ALA A 144 20.18 -3.27 -1.72
CA ALA A 144 20.64 -1.90 -1.53
C ALA A 144 21.98 -1.60 -2.24
N ALA A 145 22.80 -2.63 -2.51
CA ALA A 145 24.05 -2.48 -3.26
C ALA A 145 23.83 -2.38 -4.78
N ASN A 146 22.67 -2.81 -5.30
CA ASN A 146 22.38 -2.78 -6.73
C ASN A 146 20.87 -2.63 -7.00
N LEU A 147 20.38 -1.39 -6.88
CA LEU A 147 18.96 -1.07 -7.06
C LEU A 147 18.48 -1.23 -8.51
N ASP A 148 19.38 -1.07 -9.49
CA ASP A 148 19.04 -1.30 -10.90
C ASP A 148 18.74 -2.78 -11.14
N LYS A 149 19.58 -3.68 -10.60
CA LYS A 149 19.30 -5.12 -10.62
C LYS A 149 18.04 -5.44 -9.84
N ALA A 150 17.81 -4.83 -8.67
CA ALA A 150 16.56 -5.01 -7.92
C ALA A 150 15.33 -4.62 -8.76
N ALA A 151 15.38 -3.48 -9.45
CA ALA A 151 14.29 -3.01 -10.32
C ALA A 151 14.04 -3.95 -11.51
N GLN A 152 15.10 -4.48 -12.12
CA GLN A 152 14.99 -5.50 -13.17
C GLN A 152 14.34 -6.79 -12.63
N LEU A 153 14.71 -7.23 -11.43
CA LEU A 153 14.11 -8.40 -10.81
C LEU A 153 12.65 -8.17 -10.40
N VAL A 154 12.26 -6.97 -9.97
CA VAL A 154 10.85 -6.63 -9.78
C VAL A 154 10.09 -6.68 -11.11
N ALA A 155 10.65 -6.13 -12.19
CA ALA A 155 10.05 -6.22 -13.51
C ALA A 155 9.85 -7.69 -13.95
N LYS A 156 10.87 -8.52 -13.73
CA LYS A 156 10.83 -9.96 -13.99
C LYS A 156 9.76 -10.66 -13.14
N PHE A 157 9.69 -10.35 -11.85
CA PHE A 157 8.67 -10.90 -10.95
C PHE A 157 7.24 -10.53 -11.41
N LEU A 158 7.01 -9.28 -11.82
CA LEU A 158 5.70 -8.85 -12.33
C LEU A 158 5.37 -9.43 -13.72
N THR A 159 6.36 -9.87 -14.49
CA THR A 159 6.15 -10.40 -15.86
C THR A 159 6.09 -11.92 -15.89
N GLU A 160 6.87 -12.61 -15.07
CA GLU A 160 7.02 -14.06 -15.07
C GLU A 160 6.42 -14.70 -13.82
N GLY A 161 6.34 -13.96 -12.72
CA GLY A 161 5.96 -14.48 -11.40
C GLY A 161 6.97 -15.47 -10.82
N ASP A 162 6.60 -16.04 -9.68
CA ASP A 162 7.24 -17.21 -9.10
C ASP A 162 6.18 -18.05 -8.42
N LYS A 163 5.79 -19.17 -9.04
CA LYS A 163 4.68 -20.01 -8.54
C LYS A 163 4.99 -20.66 -7.20
N ASP A 164 6.28 -20.86 -6.89
CA ASP A 164 6.71 -21.56 -5.70
C ASP A 164 6.81 -20.58 -4.51
N LEU A 165 7.30 -19.37 -4.75
CA LEU A 165 7.40 -18.32 -3.72
C LEU A 165 6.10 -17.52 -3.53
N ALA A 166 5.37 -17.26 -4.61
CA ALA A 166 4.23 -16.34 -4.62
C ALA A 166 3.09 -16.83 -5.53
N PRO A 167 2.44 -17.96 -5.23
CA PRO A 167 1.43 -18.58 -6.09
C PRO A 167 0.24 -17.65 -6.42
N THR A 168 -0.20 -16.83 -5.45
CA THR A 168 -1.27 -15.85 -5.67
C THR A 168 -0.85 -14.75 -6.64
N MET A 169 0.36 -14.20 -6.50
CA MET A 169 0.89 -13.21 -7.43
C MET A 169 1.15 -13.81 -8.81
N PHE A 170 1.66 -15.04 -8.89
CA PHE A 170 1.84 -15.75 -10.16
C PHE A 170 0.52 -15.86 -10.93
N THR A 171 -0.56 -16.27 -10.25
CA THR A 171 -1.90 -16.35 -10.87
C THR A 171 -2.39 -14.99 -11.37
N GLN A 172 -2.16 -13.91 -10.61
CA GLN A 172 -2.51 -12.55 -11.02
C GLN A 172 -1.68 -12.10 -12.25
N THR A 173 -0.38 -12.36 -12.27
CA THR A 173 0.51 -12.08 -13.41
C THR A 173 0.02 -12.78 -14.68
N GLU A 174 -0.34 -14.05 -14.59
CA GLU A 174 -0.88 -14.80 -15.75
C GLU A 174 -2.22 -14.22 -16.23
N ALA A 175 -3.09 -13.79 -15.31
CA ALA A 175 -4.35 -13.13 -15.67
C ALA A 175 -4.11 -11.77 -16.36
N PHE A 176 -3.15 -10.97 -15.89
CA PHE A 176 -2.79 -9.71 -16.52
C PHE A 176 -2.19 -9.91 -17.91
N LYS A 177 -1.30 -10.89 -18.09
CA LYS A 177 -0.77 -11.24 -19.42
C LYS A 177 -1.87 -11.64 -20.39
N LYS A 178 -2.83 -12.45 -19.93
CA LYS A 178 -3.98 -12.85 -20.75
C LYS A 178 -4.86 -11.66 -21.13
N THR A 179 -5.02 -10.69 -20.23
CA THR A 179 -5.93 -9.54 -20.41
C THR A 179 -5.30 -8.44 -21.26
N TYR A 180 -4.02 -8.12 -21.03
CA TYR A 180 -3.35 -6.96 -21.62
C TYR A 180 -2.33 -7.34 -22.70
N GLY A 181 -2.03 -8.63 -22.88
CA GLY A 181 -1.05 -9.12 -23.85
C GLY A 181 0.32 -8.47 -23.64
N ASP A 182 0.98 -8.11 -24.74
CA ASP A 182 2.32 -7.52 -24.73
C ASP A 182 2.39 -6.19 -23.97
N LYS A 183 1.27 -5.46 -23.87
CA LYS A 183 1.23 -4.19 -23.12
C LYS A 183 1.57 -4.40 -21.65
N TRP A 184 1.25 -5.56 -21.07
CA TRP A 184 1.62 -5.85 -19.68
C TRP A 184 3.13 -5.66 -19.46
N ALA A 185 3.95 -6.35 -20.25
CA ALA A 185 5.40 -6.30 -20.13
C ALA A 185 6.01 -5.00 -20.67
N THR A 186 5.41 -4.39 -21.70
CA THR A 186 6.03 -3.26 -22.43
C THR A 186 5.57 -1.88 -21.96
N GLU A 187 4.41 -1.77 -21.31
CA GLU A 187 3.86 -0.49 -20.87
C GLU A 187 3.52 -0.46 -19.37
N TYR A 188 2.91 -1.51 -18.84
CA TYR A 188 2.39 -1.52 -17.46
C TYR A 188 3.50 -1.79 -16.46
N VAL A 189 4.25 -2.87 -16.64
CA VAL A 189 5.36 -3.24 -15.74
C VAL A 189 6.41 -2.14 -15.66
N PRO A 190 6.87 -1.51 -16.76
CA PRO A 190 7.82 -0.39 -16.66
C PRO A 190 7.28 0.79 -15.84
N ALA A 191 5.99 1.12 -15.99
CA ALA A 191 5.34 2.17 -15.21
C ALA A 191 5.31 1.85 -13.71
N LEU A 192 4.93 0.61 -13.36
CA LEU A 192 4.91 0.14 -11.97
C LEU A 192 6.32 0.12 -11.35
N VAL A 193 7.34 -0.25 -12.11
CA VAL A 193 8.74 -0.24 -11.65
C VAL A 193 9.21 1.17 -11.37
N GLU A 194 8.94 2.13 -12.25
CA GLU A 194 9.27 3.54 -12.01
C GLU A 194 8.52 4.11 -10.78
N MET A 195 7.27 3.68 -10.57
CA MET A 195 6.54 4.01 -9.34
C MET A 195 7.25 3.46 -8.09
N PHE A 196 7.78 2.23 -8.11
CA PHE A 196 8.53 1.70 -6.96
C PHE A 196 9.85 2.41 -6.73
N LYS A 197 10.54 2.84 -7.79
CA LYS A 197 11.75 3.68 -7.65
C LYS A 197 11.42 5.03 -7.01
N MET A 198 10.34 5.67 -7.47
CA MET A 198 9.81 6.90 -6.89
C MET A 198 9.43 6.71 -5.41
N ALA A 199 8.71 5.63 -5.10
CA ALA A 199 8.28 5.34 -3.73
C ALA A 199 9.47 5.15 -2.79
N LEU A 200 10.51 4.42 -3.24
CA LEU A 200 11.73 4.25 -2.46
C LEU A 200 12.41 5.61 -2.24
N ALA A 201 12.58 6.42 -3.29
CA ALA A 201 13.22 7.74 -3.20
C ALA A 201 12.52 8.66 -2.19
N ARG A 202 11.19 8.61 -2.12
CA ARG A 202 10.36 9.43 -1.21
C ARG A 202 10.21 8.83 0.19
N SER A 203 10.44 7.52 0.37
CA SER A 203 10.37 6.88 1.69
C SER A 203 11.55 7.18 2.62
N GLN A 204 12.56 7.91 2.10
CA GLN A 204 13.80 8.26 2.78
C GLN A 204 13.80 9.71 3.29
N SER A 205 12.77 10.50 2.99
CA SER A 205 12.55 11.88 3.43
C SER A 205 11.55 11.94 4.56
#